data_AF-F3KG78-F1
#
_entry.id   AF-F3KG78-F1
#
_cell.length_a   1.000
_cell.length_b   1.000
_cell.length_c   1.000
_cell.angle_alpha   90.00
_cell.angle_beta   90.00
_cell.angle_gamma   90.00
#
_symmetry.space_group_name_H-M   'P 1'
#
loop_
_entity.id
_entity.type
_entity.pdbx_description
1 polymer ?
#
loop_
_entity_poly.entity_id
_entity_poly.type
_entity_poly.pdbx_seq_one_letter_code
_entity_poly.pdbx_strand_id
1 'polypeptide(L)'
;MMPVPTPDEQQSKKNLKSWLLKRAENHRANLLLLIIGAGVFFSGVGIIFWADTYMPVSMQQELAGLAGMVLVVGGGITALIGYLGLSLLRLFKFFNDE
;
A
#
# COMPACT_ATOMS: atom_id res chain seq x y z
N MET A 1 -18.03 -37.74 20.58
CA MET A 1 -17.91 -36.53 21.41
C MET A 1 -16.97 -35.57 20.70
N MET A 2 -17.46 -34.45 20.14
CA MET A 2 -16.57 -33.37 19.71
C MET A 2 -16.14 -32.55 20.94
N PRO A 3 -14.86 -32.14 21.05
CA PRO A 3 -14.41 -31.34 22.18
C PRO A 3 -15.16 -30.01 22.20
N VAL A 4 -15.80 -29.71 23.33
CA VAL A 4 -16.48 -28.43 23.56
C VAL A 4 -15.40 -27.35 23.71
N PRO A 5 -15.38 -26.32 22.86
CA PRO A 5 -14.34 -25.30 22.90
C PRO A 5 -14.39 -24.51 24.22
N THR A 6 -13.22 -24.26 24.83
CA THR A 6 -13.09 -23.58 26.11
C THR A 6 -13.38 -22.07 25.98
N PRO A 7 -13.87 -21.40 27.05
CA PRO A 7 -14.27 -19.98 27.01
C PRO A 7 -13.15 -19.03 26.53
N ASP A 8 -11.92 -19.36 26.87
CA ASP A 8 -10.65 -18.71 26.51
C ASP A 8 -10.39 -18.72 24.99
N GLU A 9 -10.77 -19.79 24.29
CA GLU A 9 -10.61 -19.91 22.84
C GLU A 9 -11.63 -19.06 22.06
N GLN A 10 -12.85 -18.89 22.61
CA GLN A 10 -13.87 -18.02 22.02
C GLN A 10 -13.54 -16.53 22.18
N GLN A 11 -12.94 -16.14 23.31
CA GLN A 11 -12.63 -14.75 23.61
C GLN A 11 -11.47 -14.20 22.78
N SER A 12 -10.45 -15.03 22.51
CA SER A 12 -9.32 -14.69 21.63
C SER A 12 -9.77 -14.45 20.19
N LYS A 13 -10.65 -15.30 19.64
CA LYS A 13 -11.23 -15.13 18.30
C LYS A 13 -12.06 -13.84 18.18
N LYS A 14 -12.81 -13.47 19.23
CA LYS A 14 -13.62 -12.24 19.27
C LYS A 14 -12.75 -10.97 19.24
N ASN A 15 -11.64 -10.98 19.96
CA ASN A 15 -10.70 -9.85 20.03
C ASN A 15 -9.88 -9.70 18.74
N LEU A 16 -9.50 -10.81 18.10
CA LEU A 16 -8.82 -10.79 16.82
C LEU A 16 -9.75 -10.31 15.70
N LYS A 17 -10.99 -10.83 15.63
CA LYS A 17 -12.02 -10.36 14.69
C LYS A 17 -12.33 -8.88 14.85
N SER A 18 -12.48 -8.38 16.08
CA SER A 18 -12.79 -6.96 16.32
C SER A 18 -11.61 -6.05 15.98
N TRP A 19 -10.36 -6.49 16.21
CA TRP A 19 -9.17 -5.77 15.79
C TRP A 19 -9.03 -5.72 14.26
N LEU A 20 -9.31 -6.83 13.57
CA LEU A 20 -9.35 -6.92 12.11
C LEU A 20 -10.49 -6.09 11.48
N LEU A 21 -11.67 -6.06 12.10
CA LEU A 21 -12.80 -5.23 11.65
C LEU A 21 -12.49 -3.73 11.83
N LYS A 22 -11.83 -3.34 12.92
CA LYS A 22 -11.34 -1.96 13.12
C LYS A 22 -10.23 -1.58 12.13
N ARG A 23 -9.41 -2.54 11.71
CA ARG A 23 -8.40 -2.37 10.64
C ARG A 23 -9.07 -2.28 9.27
N ALA A 24 -10.15 -3.03 9.05
CA ALA A 24 -10.96 -3.03 7.83
C ALA A 24 -11.73 -1.71 7.64
N GLU A 25 -12.15 -1.03 8.72
CA GLU A 25 -12.75 0.32 8.65
C GLU A 25 -11.80 1.38 8.06
N ASN A 26 -10.48 1.15 8.09
CA ASN A 26 -9.49 2.02 7.46
C ASN A 26 -9.27 1.74 5.96
N HIS A 27 -10.25 1.10 5.29
CA HIS A 27 -10.22 0.81 3.85
C HIS A 27 -9.92 2.07 3.01
N ARG A 28 -10.55 3.20 3.37
CA ARG A 28 -10.35 4.49 2.71
C ARG A 28 -8.94 5.03 2.90
N ALA A 29 -8.34 4.84 4.07
CA ALA A 29 -6.99 5.31 4.35
C ALA A 29 -5.95 4.54 3.53
N ASN A 30 -6.07 3.21 3.43
CA ASN A 30 -5.17 2.40 2.60
C ASN A 30 -5.32 2.71 1.10
N LEU A 31 -6.55 2.95 0.63
CA LEU A 31 -6.81 3.44 -0.74
C LEU A 31 -6.19 4.80 -0.99
N LEU A 32 -6.36 5.75 -0.07
CA LEU A 32 -5.72 7.07 -0.16
C LEU A 32 -4.20 6.95 -0.21
N LEU A 33 -3.61 6.10 0.64
CA LEU A 33 -2.17 5.87 0.68
C LEU A 33 -1.66 5.25 -0.63
N LEU A 34 -2.42 4.31 -1.20
CA LEU A 34 -2.16 3.75 -2.54
C LEU A 34 -2.21 4.85 -3.62
N ILE A 35 -3.27 5.66 -3.64
CA ILE A 35 -3.47 6.71 -4.66
C ILE A 35 -2.39 7.79 -4.56
N ILE A 36 -2.06 8.23 -3.34
CA ILE A 36 -1.01 9.21 -3.09
C ILE A 36 0.34 8.63 -3.51
N GLY A 37 0.65 7.40 -3.09
CA GLY A 37 1.88 6.71 -3.49
C GLY A 37 2.00 6.57 -5.01
N ALA A 38 0.92 6.16 -5.67
CA ALA A 38 0.87 6.05 -7.13
C ALA A 38 1.06 7.42 -7.80
N GLY A 39 0.42 8.48 -7.30
CA GLY A 39 0.57 9.84 -7.79
C GLY A 39 2.02 10.34 -7.69
N VAL A 40 2.68 10.09 -6.55
CA VAL A 40 4.10 10.42 -6.34
C VAL A 40 4.99 9.60 -7.28
N PHE A 41 4.72 8.30 -7.41
CA PHE A 41 5.45 7.40 -8.30
C PHE A 41 5.40 7.89 -9.76
N PHE A 42 4.19 8.13 -10.28
CA PHE A 42 4.03 8.58 -11.67
C PHE A 42 4.59 9.98 -11.90
N SER A 43 4.52 10.86 -10.90
CA SER A 43 5.20 12.16 -10.96
C SER A 43 6.71 11.99 -11.08
N GLY A 44 7.30 11.06 -10.32
CA GLY A 44 8.71 10.69 -10.44
C GLY A 44 9.07 10.16 -11.82
N VAL A 45 8.29 9.22 -12.36
CA VAL A 45 8.47 8.70 -13.72
C VAL A 45 8.37 9.83 -14.75
N GLY A 46 7.41 10.73 -14.61
CA GLY A 46 7.23 11.89 -15.48
C GLY A 46 8.43 12.83 -15.48
N ILE A 47 9.02 13.09 -14.31
CA ILE A 47 10.23 13.92 -14.18
C ILE A 47 11.42 13.25 -14.88
N ILE A 48 11.62 11.94 -14.67
CA ILE A 48 12.70 11.20 -15.34
C ILE A 48 12.52 11.29 -16.86
N PHE A 49 11.32 10.99 -17.36
CA PHE A 49 11.04 10.99 -18.79
C PHE A 49 11.16 12.39 -19.41
N TRP A 50 10.71 13.42 -18.70
CA TRP A 50 10.81 14.81 -19.14
C TRP A 50 12.28 15.27 -19.17
N ALA A 51 13.05 14.96 -18.13
CA ALA A 51 14.48 15.27 -18.11
C ALA A 51 15.21 14.58 -19.27
N ASP A 52 14.93 13.30 -19.51
CA ASP A 52 15.57 12.53 -20.58
C ASP A 52 15.21 13.01 -21.99
N THR A 53 13.97 13.45 -22.19
CA THR A 53 13.47 13.84 -23.52
C THR A 53 13.80 15.29 -23.87
N TYR A 54 13.72 16.21 -22.90
CA TYR A 54 13.73 17.65 -23.17
C TYR A 54 15.00 18.37 -22.70
N MET A 55 15.81 17.76 -21.81
CA MET A 55 17.07 18.37 -21.41
C MET A 55 18.22 17.87 -22.31
N PRO A 56 19.15 18.77 -22.68
CA PRO A 56 20.40 18.34 -23.27
C PRO A 56 21.25 17.61 -22.23
N VAL A 57 22.09 16.67 -22.71
CA VAL A 57 23.03 15.91 -21.90
C VAL A 57 23.87 16.86 -21.05
N SER A 58 23.56 16.88 -19.75
CA SER A 58 24.12 17.84 -18.80
C SER A 58 23.95 17.38 -17.35
N MET A 59 24.73 17.98 -16.45
CA MET A 59 24.63 17.73 -15.01
C MET A 59 23.22 18.00 -14.46
N GLN A 60 22.47 18.93 -15.06
CA GLN A 60 21.12 19.26 -14.65
C GLN A 60 20.12 18.13 -14.97
N GLN A 61 20.29 17.47 -16.13
CA GLN A 61 19.48 16.31 -16.52
C GLN A 61 19.70 15.15 -15.54
N GLU A 62 20.96 14.87 -15.19
CA GLU A 62 21.27 13.80 -14.23
C GLU A 62 20.68 14.09 -12.85
N LEU A 63 20.76 15.33 -12.37
CA LEU A 63 20.16 15.72 -11.09
C LEU A 63 18.63 15.60 -11.10
N ALA A 64 17.99 16.00 -12.21
CA ALA A 64 16.55 15.87 -12.38
C ALA A 64 16.12 14.40 -12.44
N GLY A 65 16.87 13.56 -13.16
CA GLY A 65 16.67 12.11 -13.18
C GLY A 65 16.83 11.47 -11.80
N LEU A 66 17.85 11.88 -11.04
CA LEU A 66 18.07 11.42 -9.66
C LEU A 66 16.90 11.81 -8.74
N ALA A 67 16.44 13.06 -8.82
CA ALA A 67 15.28 13.53 -8.06
C ALA A 67 14.03 12.73 -8.42
N GLY A 68 13.80 12.47 -9.70
CA GLY A 68 12.73 11.60 -10.18
C GLY A 68 12.85 10.17 -9.64
N MET A 69 14.05 9.61 -9.58
CA MET A 69 14.30 8.27 -9.02
C MET A 69 13.91 8.17 -7.54
N VAL A 70 14.24 9.18 -6.73
CA VAL A 70 13.84 9.22 -5.31
C VAL A 70 12.31 9.20 -5.18
N LEU A 71 11.61 9.96 -6.03
CA LEU A 71 10.15 9.99 -6.05
C LEU A 71 9.55 8.64 -6.49
N VAL A 72 10.13 7.99 -7.50
CA VAL A 72 9.72 6.66 -7.95
C VAL A 72 9.86 5.64 -6.82
N VAL A 73 11.00 5.60 -6.14
CA VAL A 73 11.22 4.65 -5.04
C VAL A 73 10.29 4.97 -3.86
N GLY A 74 10.21 6.22 -3.42
CA GLY A 74 9.37 6.63 -2.29
C GLY A 74 7.88 6.43 -2.55
N GLY A 75 7.41 6.85 -3.74
CA GLY A 75 6.03 6.66 -4.18
C GLY A 75 5.67 5.18 -4.36
N GLY A 76 6.59 4.38 -4.91
CA GLY A 76 6.43 2.95 -5.09
C GLY A 76 6.29 2.19 -3.77
N ILE A 77 7.13 2.49 -2.77
CA ILE A 77 7.03 1.90 -1.42
C ILE A 77 5.70 2.30 -0.77
N THR A 78 5.33 3.57 -0.87
CA THR A 78 4.07 4.11 -0.34
C THR A 78 2.86 3.42 -0.99
N ALA A 79 2.87 3.28 -2.31
CA ALA A 79 1.84 2.57 -3.07
C ALA A 79 1.77 1.09 -2.69
N LEU A 80 2.92 0.42 -2.53
CA LEU A 80 2.99 -0.97 -2.10
C LEU A 80 2.37 -1.16 -0.71
N ILE A 81 2.65 -0.27 0.25
CA ILE A 81 2.04 -0.32 1.58
C ILE A 81 0.52 -0.19 1.49
N GLY A 82 0.02 0.76 0.70
CA GLY A 82 -1.42 0.93 0.45
C GLY A 82 -2.06 -0.28 -0.22
N TYR A 83 -1.38 -0.86 -1.22
CA TYR A 83 -1.81 -2.05 -1.93
C TYR A 83 -1.86 -3.28 -1.01
N LEU A 84 -0.84 -3.50 -0.18
CA LEU A 84 -0.84 -4.58 0.80
C LEU A 84 -2.01 -4.44 1.77
N GLY A 85 -2.30 -3.21 2.22
CA GLY A 85 -3.48 -2.93 3.05
C GLY A 85 -4.81 -3.27 2.36
N LEU A 86 -4.90 -3.14 1.04
CA LEU A 86 -6.08 -3.53 0.24
C LEU A 86 -6.15 -5.03 -0.05
N SER A 87 -5.01 -5.64 -0.36
CA SER A 87 -4.91 -7.05 -0.75
C SER A 87 -5.16 -7.96 0.46
N LEU A 88 -4.69 -7.59 1.65
CA LEU A 88 -4.99 -8.27 2.91
C LEU A 88 -6.49 -8.27 3.22
N LEU A 89 -7.17 -7.14 2.96
CA LEU A 89 -8.61 -6.99 3.10
C LEU A 89 -9.40 -7.90 2.16
N ARG A 90 -8.93 -8.04 0.91
CA ARG A 90 -9.54 -8.93 -0.08
C ARG A 90 -9.39 -10.40 0.30
N LEU A 91 -8.21 -10.79 0.79
CA LEU A 91 -7.98 -12.14 1.33
C LEU A 91 -8.87 -12.42 2.54
N PHE A 92 -8.97 -11.47 3.48
CA PHE A 92 -9.81 -11.62 4.67
C PHE A 92 -11.29 -11.77 4.35
N LYS A 93 -11.77 -10.98 3.38
CA LYS A 93 -13.17 -11.07 2.93
C LYS A 93 -13.43 -12.44 2.29
N PHE A 94 -12.53 -12.91 1.43
CA PHE A 94 -12.67 -14.21 0.78
C PHE A 94 -12.72 -15.38 1.78
N PHE A 95 -11.87 -15.36 2.82
CA PHE A 95 -11.86 -16.41 3.86
C PHE A 95 -13.03 -16.37 4.85
N ASN A 96 -13.75 -15.25 4.98
CA ASN A 96 -14.90 -15.13 5.89
C ASN A 96 -16.25 -15.24 5.16
N ASP A 97 -16.24 -15.31 3.83
CA ASP A 97 -17.43 -15.56 3.00
C ASP A 97 -17.62 -17.07 2.70
N GLU A 98 -16.81 -17.96 3.30
CA GLU A 98 -17.01 -19.42 3.38
C GLU A 98 -17.46 -19.86 4.79
#